data_AF-A0A4V2E296-F1
#
_entry.id   AF-A0A4V2E296-F1
#
_cell.length_a   1.000
_cell.length_b   1.000
_cell.length_c   1.000
_cell.angle_alpha   90.00
_cell.angle_beta   90.00
_cell.angle_gamma   90.00
#
_symmetry.space_group_name_H-M   'P 1'
#
loop_
_entity.id
_entity.type
_entity.pdbx_description
1 polymer ?
#
loop_
_entity_poly.entity_id
_entity_poly.type
_entity_poly.pdbx_seq_one_letter_code
_entity_poly.pdbx_strand_id
1 'polypeptide(L)'
;MRFVDNTFIDLPDGWEDRAEAATQDLINGNIVADDRSAIWKELKESLELLSNGRCWYCETNIPRTDNAVDHYRPKGTVKGVSIDEGGKDITRYDIAPEHLGYKWAAFKEENFRFSCQHCNEFRKDLQGTAGGKWNYFPLIDETERAYNELDEDNENPSLLDPCKRLDWRMLSYDKSGAPFSRYPEGSEEDLKVKYSIRLYHLDQKRLNEGRLAQWNLFKPLIIDAKKWYLKKLRRDQGAEACFQNELRKIGKWFNPKSKHTYLGYLVYQLEQDKDKDDLHSWISELIKTVG
;
A
#
# COMPACT_ATOMS: atom_id res chain seq x y z
N MET A 1 4.43 -0.22 2.95
CA MET A 1 3.43 0.48 2.13
C MET A 1 3.67 1.97 2.32
N ARG A 2 3.33 2.81 1.35
CA ARG A 2 3.38 4.28 1.47
C ARG A 2 2.04 4.88 1.05
N PHE A 3 1.79 6.12 1.44
CA PHE A 3 0.64 6.85 0.94
C PHE A 3 0.72 7.01 -0.59
N VAL A 4 -0.40 6.82 -1.27
CA VAL A 4 -0.58 7.13 -2.68
C VAL A 4 -1.81 8.01 -2.82
N ASP A 5 -1.58 9.26 -3.21
CA ASP A 5 -2.65 10.23 -3.47
C ASP A 5 -3.30 9.93 -4.81
N ASN A 6 -4.48 9.32 -4.78
CA ASN A 6 -5.27 8.99 -5.97
C ASN A 6 -6.16 10.14 -6.46
N THR A 7 -6.12 11.31 -5.83
CA THR A 7 -6.86 12.49 -6.33
C THR A 7 -6.25 13.09 -7.61
N PHE A 8 -5.03 12.69 -7.95
CA PHE A 8 -4.31 13.13 -9.15
C PHE A 8 -4.29 12.07 -10.26
N ILE A 9 -5.25 11.14 -10.26
CA ILE A 9 -5.46 10.28 -11.42
C ILE A 9 -5.87 11.17 -12.59
N ASP A 10 -5.17 10.97 -13.70
CA ASP A 10 -5.41 11.66 -14.97
C ASP A 10 -6.44 10.85 -15.76
N LEU A 11 -7.66 11.38 -15.84
CA LEU A 11 -8.79 10.75 -16.51
C LEU A 11 -8.84 11.20 -17.98
N PRO A 12 -8.85 10.28 -18.96
CA PRO A 12 -9.03 10.64 -20.36
C PRO A 12 -10.35 11.38 -20.63
N ASP A 13 -10.40 12.13 -21.73
CA ASP A 13 -11.64 12.82 -22.13
C ASP A 13 -12.84 11.87 -22.23
N GLY A 14 -13.96 12.25 -21.61
CA GLY A 14 -15.18 11.45 -21.57
C GLY A 14 -15.05 10.12 -20.82
N TRP A 15 -14.03 9.95 -19.97
CA TRP A 15 -13.87 8.76 -19.15
C TRP A 15 -15.02 8.59 -18.15
N GLU A 16 -15.38 9.66 -17.44
CA GLU A 16 -16.45 9.68 -16.42
C GLU A 16 -17.79 9.25 -17.02
N ASP A 17 -18.19 9.83 -18.16
CA ASP A 17 -19.43 9.47 -18.87
C ASP A 17 -19.48 7.97 -19.23
N ARG A 18 -18.35 7.42 -19.69
CA ARG A 18 -18.24 5.99 -20.04
C ARG A 18 -18.29 5.12 -18.80
N ALA A 19 -17.64 5.53 -17.72
CA ALA A 19 -17.62 4.83 -16.45
C ALA A 19 -19.02 4.79 -15.80
N GLU A 20 -19.74 5.92 -15.83
CA GLU A 20 -21.10 6.02 -15.32
C GLU A 20 -22.06 5.14 -16.14
N ALA A 21 -22.03 5.23 -17.47
CA ALA A 21 -22.85 4.39 -18.34
C ALA A 21 -22.58 2.89 -18.11
N ALA A 22 -21.31 2.49 -17.99
CA ALA A 22 -20.92 1.11 -17.71
C ALA A 22 -21.38 0.65 -16.31
N THR A 23 -21.35 1.54 -15.32
CA THR A 23 -21.85 1.26 -13.97
C THR A 23 -23.35 0.99 -13.99
N GLN A 24 -24.13 1.81 -14.68
CA GLN A 24 -25.57 1.61 -14.82
C GLN A 24 -25.90 0.28 -15.53
N ASP A 25 -25.21 -0.01 -16.65
CA ASP A 25 -25.37 -1.30 -17.35
C ASP A 25 -25.04 -2.50 -16.46
N LEU A 26 -23.99 -2.41 -15.64
CA LEU A 26 -23.58 -3.47 -14.73
C LEU A 26 -24.58 -3.69 -13.58
N ILE A 27 -25.08 -2.60 -12.98
CA ILE A 27 -26.09 -2.65 -11.91
C ILE A 27 -27.39 -3.26 -12.45
N ASN A 28 -27.81 -2.87 -13.65
CA ASN A 28 -29.00 -3.40 -14.33
C ASN A 28 -28.83 -4.85 -14.81
N GLY A 29 -27.61 -5.40 -14.78
CA GLY A 29 -27.32 -6.76 -15.23
C GLY A 29 -27.26 -6.92 -16.75
N ASN A 30 -27.11 -5.82 -17.50
CA ASN A 30 -26.97 -5.84 -18.95
C ASN A 30 -25.60 -6.38 -19.39
N ILE A 31 -24.58 -6.24 -18.54
CA ILE A 31 -23.19 -6.65 -18.77
C ILE A 31 -22.59 -7.29 -17.52
N VAL A 32 -21.45 -7.96 -17.69
CA VAL A 32 -20.50 -8.18 -16.60
C VAL A 32 -19.39 -7.14 -16.66
N ALA A 33 -18.73 -6.85 -15.53
CA ALA A 33 -17.75 -5.78 -15.45
C ALA A 33 -16.61 -5.94 -16.48
N ASP A 34 -16.15 -7.17 -16.71
CA ASP A 34 -15.05 -7.48 -17.65
C ASP A 34 -15.36 -7.13 -19.11
N ASP A 35 -16.63 -7.04 -19.49
CA ASP A 35 -17.08 -6.60 -20.83
C ASP A 35 -16.62 -5.15 -21.14
N ARG A 36 -16.41 -4.34 -20.10
CA ARG A 36 -15.95 -2.95 -20.20
C ARG A 36 -14.56 -2.75 -19.60
N SER A 37 -13.74 -3.81 -19.57
CA SER A 37 -12.40 -3.76 -18.96
C SER A 37 -11.44 -2.73 -19.53
N ALA A 38 -11.68 -2.23 -20.74
CA ALA A 38 -10.92 -1.13 -21.31
C ALA A 38 -10.97 0.15 -20.43
N ILE A 39 -12.09 0.41 -19.74
CA ILE A 39 -12.32 1.62 -18.95
C ILE A 39 -11.31 1.75 -17.80
N TRP A 40 -11.04 0.67 -17.05
CA TRP A 40 -10.04 0.76 -15.99
C TRP A 40 -8.62 0.49 -16.51
N LYS A 41 -8.46 -0.27 -17.59
CA LYS A 41 -7.14 -0.57 -18.17
C LYS A 41 -6.46 0.67 -18.75
N GLU A 42 -7.23 1.60 -19.33
CA GLU A 42 -6.67 2.84 -19.89
C GLU A 42 -6.08 3.76 -18.79
N LEU A 43 -6.55 3.66 -17.54
CA LEU A 43 -5.98 4.41 -16.41
C LEU A 43 -4.65 3.84 -15.89
N LYS A 44 -4.20 2.69 -16.39
CA LYS A 44 -3.02 1.98 -15.87
C LYS A 44 -1.76 2.86 -15.83
N GLU A 45 -1.51 3.62 -16.89
CA GLU A 45 -0.34 4.50 -16.97
C GLU A 45 -0.42 5.63 -15.93
N SER A 46 -1.59 6.25 -15.78
CA SER A 46 -1.79 7.30 -14.78
C SER A 46 -1.63 6.76 -13.36
N LEU A 47 -2.24 5.62 -13.05
CA LEU A 47 -2.10 4.93 -11.75
C LEU A 47 -0.64 4.54 -11.47
N GLU A 48 0.11 4.11 -12.49
CA GLU A 48 1.53 3.78 -12.37
C GLU A 48 2.38 5.00 -11.99
N LEU A 49 2.09 6.17 -12.58
CA LEU A 49 2.82 7.41 -12.34
C LEU A 49 2.70 7.88 -10.88
N LEU A 50 1.53 7.72 -10.26
CA LEU A 50 1.31 8.09 -8.85
C LEU A 50 2.25 7.35 -7.89
N SER A 51 2.64 6.13 -8.24
CA SER A 51 3.58 5.35 -7.46
C SER A 51 5.00 5.28 -8.03
N ASN A 52 5.26 5.93 -9.16
CA ASN A 52 6.49 5.85 -9.98
C ASN A 52 6.88 4.41 -10.32
N GLY A 53 5.92 3.63 -10.85
CA GLY A 53 6.18 2.26 -11.29
C GLY A 53 6.19 1.23 -10.17
N ARG A 54 5.87 1.60 -8.94
CA ARG A 54 5.88 0.69 -7.78
C ARG A 54 4.49 0.14 -7.51
N CYS A 55 4.37 -1.14 -7.19
CA CYS A 55 3.13 -1.71 -6.65
C CYS A 55 2.69 -0.92 -5.42
N TRP A 56 1.42 -0.51 -5.37
CA TRP A 56 0.89 0.31 -4.27
C TRP A 56 0.90 -0.44 -2.93
N TYR A 57 0.85 -1.78 -2.96
CA TYR A 57 0.89 -2.61 -1.74
C TYR A 57 2.32 -2.90 -1.26
N CYS A 58 3.13 -3.57 -2.09
CA CYS A 58 4.46 -4.05 -1.69
C CYS A 58 5.62 -3.10 -2.01
N GLU A 59 5.35 -2.00 -2.71
CA GLU A 59 6.32 -0.96 -3.10
C GLU A 59 7.46 -1.44 -4.01
N THR A 60 7.36 -2.64 -4.59
CA THR A 60 8.33 -3.13 -5.57
C THR A 60 8.02 -2.60 -6.97
N ASN A 61 9.07 -2.33 -7.74
CA ASN A 61 8.96 -2.17 -9.18
C ASN A 61 9.27 -3.53 -9.84
N ILE A 62 8.39 -4.00 -10.73
CA ILE A 62 8.58 -5.25 -11.47
C ILE A 62 8.70 -4.92 -12.96
N PRO A 63 9.91 -4.67 -13.48
CA PRO A 63 10.14 -4.11 -14.81
C PRO A 63 9.78 -5.04 -15.99
N ARG A 64 9.29 -6.26 -15.73
CA ARG A 64 8.88 -7.24 -16.77
C ARG A 64 7.54 -7.92 -16.48
N THR A 65 6.72 -7.34 -15.60
CA THR A 65 5.39 -7.88 -15.32
C THR A 65 4.34 -6.85 -15.72
N ASP A 66 3.28 -7.32 -16.36
CA ASP A 66 2.08 -6.54 -16.55
C ASP A 66 1.41 -6.35 -15.19
N ASN A 67 1.81 -5.31 -14.47
CA ASN A 67 1.09 -4.87 -13.29
C ASN A 67 -0.39 -4.65 -13.66
N ALA A 68 -1.26 -5.01 -12.75
CA ALA A 68 -2.70 -4.98 -12.92
C ALA A 68 -3.28 -3.70 -12.30
N VAL A 69 -4.42 -3.29 -12.83
CA VAL A 69 -5.34 -2.40 -12.12
C VAL A 69 -6.20 -3.29 -11.24
N ASP A 70 -5.91 -3.30 -9.95
CA ASP A 70 -6.68 -4.02 -8.93
C ASP A 70 -7.87 -3.16 -8.49
N HIS A 71 -8.99 -3.82 -8.22
CA HIS A 71 -10.19 -3.23 -7.65
C HIS A 71 -10.14 -3.46 -6.14
N TYR A 72 -9.82 -2.44 -5.33
CA TYR A 72 -9.70 -2.57 -3.87
C TYR A 72 -10.92 -3.29 -3.29
N ARG A 73 -12.13 -2.79 -3.59
CA ARG A 73 -13.41 -3.50 -3.49
C ARG A 73 -13.64 -4.37 -4.73
N PRO A 74 -13.78 -5.70 -4.62
CA PRO A 74 -13.87 -6.58 -5.79
C PRO A 74 -15.07 -6.25 -6.70
N LYS A 75 -14.82 -6.15 -8.01
CA LYS A 75 -15.86 -5.95 -9.04
C LYS A 75 -16.75 -7.18 -9.31
N GLY A 76 -16.32 -8.36 -8.85
CA GLY A 76 -17.05 -9.62 -9.01
C GLY A 76 -17.16 -10.35 -7.68
N THR A 77 -17.64 -11.60 -7.70
CA THR A 77 -17.97 -12.38 -6.49
C THR A 77 -16.88 -12.30 -5.42
N VAL A 78 -17.26 -11.79 -4.24
CA VAL A 78 -16.38 -11.67 -3.07
C VAL A 78 -16.23 -13.04 -2.43
N LYS A 79 -15.01 -13.37 -2.02
CA LYS A 79 -14.69 -14.62 -1.33
C LYS A 79 -14.54 -14.36 0.17
N GLY A 80 -15.23 -15.15 0.98
CA GLY A 80 -15.08 -15.13 2.43
C GLY A 80 -13.72 -15.70 2.84
N VAL A 81 -13.04 -15.00 3.75
CA VAL A 81 -11.77 -15.45 4.31
C VAL A 81 -11.63 -14.98 5.76
N SER A 82 -11.11 -15.86 6.59
CA SER A 82 -10.60 -15.52 7.92
C SER A 82 -9.15 -15.93 8.04
N ILE A 83 -8.44 -15.33 8.98
CA ILE A 83 -7.09 -15.71 9.38
C ILE A 83 -7.11 -16.33 10.77
N ASP A 84 -6.12 -17.18 11.07
CA ASP A 84 -5.86 -17.63 12.43
C ASP A 84 -5.34 -16.48 13.33
N GLU A 85 -5.24 -16.72 14.64
CA GLU A 85 -4.74 -15.72 15.60
C GLU A 85 -3.35 -15.17 15.21
N GLY A 86 -2.50 -16.04 14.67
CA GLY A 86 -1.16 -15.69 14.18
C GLY A 86 -1.13 -14.95 12.83
N GLY A 87 -2.26 -14.82 12.13
CA GLY A 87 -2.35 -14.16 10.82
C GLY A 87 -1.64 -14.88 9.68
N LYS A 88 -1.32 -16.16 9.83
CA LYS A 88 -0.49 -16.94 8.91
C LYS A 88 -1.31 -17.86 8.02
N ASP A 89 -2.32 -18.52 8.57
CA ASP A 89 -3.17 -19.45 7.83
C ASP A 89 -4.49 -18.79 7.48
N ILE A 90 -5.05 -19.17 6.32
CA ILE A 90 -6.36 -18.66 5.87
C ILE A 90 -7.38 -19.78 5.87
N THR A 91 -8.56 -19.50 6.40
CA THR A 91 -9.74 -20.35 6.27
C THR A 91 -10.72 -19.67 5.33
N ARG A 92 -11.19 -20.39 4.31
CA ARG A 92 -12.15 -19.87 3.32
C ARG A 92 -13.55 -20.30 3.73
N TYR A 93 -14.52 -19.44 3.49
CA TYR A 93 -15.92 -19.73 3.71
C TYR A 93 -16.78 -19.05 2.63
N ASP A 94 -18.00 -19.53 2.48
CA ASP A 94 -19.00 -18.91 1.61
C ASP A 94 -19.70 -17.78 2.36
N ILE A 95 -19.82 -16.63 1.71
CA ILE A 95 -20.59 -15.49 2.24
C ILE A 95 -22.07 -15.74 1.92
N ALA A 96 -22.92 -15.60 2.92
CA ALA A 96 -24.36 -15.76 2.81
C ALA A 96 -25.09 -14.48 3.27
N PRO A 97 -25.91 -13.84 2.41
CA PRO A 97 -26.14 -14.16 0.99
C PRO A 97 -24.89 -13.98 0.12
N GLU A 98 -24.84 -14.60 -1.06
CA GLU A 98 -23.68 -14.45 -1.96
C GLU A 98 -23.49 -12.99 -2.36
N HIS A 99 -22.29 -12.47 -2.17
CA HIS A 99 -21.94 -11.12 -2.57
C HIS A 99 -21.35 -11.10 -3.99
N LEU A 100 -22.14 -10.66 -4.97
CA LEU A 100 -21.79 -10.66 -6.40
C LEU A 100 -20.77 -9.60 -6.84
N GLY A 101 -20.19 -8.87 -5.88
CA GLY A 101 -19.20 -7.82 -6.09
C GLY A 101 -19.78 -6.43 -5.87
N TYR A 102 -18.89 -5.47 -5.58
CA TYR A 102 -19.23 -4.06 -5.37
C TYR A 102 -19.46 -3.41 -6.73
N LYS A 103 -20.58 -3.73 -7.38
CA LYS A 103 -20.90 -3.32 -8.76
C LYS A 103 -20.85 -1.80 -8.94
N TRP A 104 -21.36 -1.06 -7.94
CA TRP A 104 -21.33 0.40 -7.91
C TRP A 104 -19.92 0.98 -7.83
N ALA A 105 -18.92 0.20 -7.41
CA ALA A 105 -17.51 0.60 -7.33
C ALA A 105 -16.65 0.03 -8.48
N ALA A 106 -17.23 -0.74 -9.40
CA ALA A 106 -16.46 -1.45 -10.43
C ALA A 106 -15.76 -0.52 -11.44
N PHE A 107 -16.33 0.67 -11.65
CA PHE A 107 -15.80 1.70 -12.55
C PHE A 107 -15.49 3.02 -11.84
N LYS A 108 -15.29 3.01 -10.51
CA LYS A 108 -14.84 4.19 -9.75
C LYS A 108 -13.31 4.23 -9.70
N GLU A 109 -12.70 5.32 -10.13
CA GLU A 109 -11.25 5.50 -10.13
C GLU A 109 -10.65 5.42 -8.72
N GLU A 110 -11.40 5.84 -7.70
CA GLU A 110 -10.97 5.76 -6.31
C GLU A 110 -10.91 4.32 -5.79
N ASN A 111 -11.51 3.37 -6.50
CA ASN A 111 -11.44 1.94 -6.21
C ASN A 111 -10.23 1.24 -6.88
N PHE A 112 -9.46 1.93 -7.74
CA PHE A 112 -8.36 1.32 -8.49
C PHE A 112 -7.00 1.45 -7.79
N ARG A 113 -6.23 0.36 -7.81
CA ARG A 113 -4.87 0.30 -7.24
C ARG A 113 -3.92 -0.28 -8.27
N PHE A 114 -2.78 0.39 -8.52
CA PHE A 114 -1.73 -0.19 -9.37
C PHE A 114 -0.97 -1.26 -8.57
N SER A 115 -1.25 -2.52 -8.87
CA SER A 115 -0.79 -3.67 -8.11
C SER A 115 0.01 -4.62 -8.97
N CYS A 116 1.06 -5.22 -8.39
CA CYS A 116 1.73 -6.32 -9.08
C CYS A 116 0.89 -7.60 -9.02
N GLN A 117 1.10 -8.50 -9.98
CA GLN A 117 0.39 -9.78 -10.03
C GLN A 117 0.56 -10.61 -8.75
N HIS A 118 1.68 -10.50 -8.05
CA HIS A 118 1.92 -11.23 -6.80
C HIS A 118 1.07 -10.74 -5.63
N CYS A 119 0.74 -9.45 -5.58
CA CYS A 119 -0.14 -8.90 -4.55
C CYS A 119 -1.61 -9.03 -4.95
N ASN A 120 -1.92 -8.93 -6.25
CA ASN A 120 -3.29 -8.96 -6.76
C ASN A 120 -3.86 -10.38 -6.90
N GLU A 121 -3.08 -11.36 -7.34
CA GLU A 121 -3.60 -12.69 -7.69
C GLU A 121 -3.21 -13.72 -6.65
N PHE A 122 -4.17 -14.56 -6.22
CA PHE A 122 -3.87 -15.65 -5.31
C PHE A 122 -2.95 -16.67 -5.97
N ARG A 123 -1.76 -16.85 -5.42
CA ARG A 123 -0.73 -17.76 -5.93
C ARG A 123 -0.15 -18.59 -4.80
N LYS A 124 0.16 -19.85 -5.10
CA LYS A 124 1.06 -20.67 -4.29
C LYS A 124 2.46 -20.51 -4.88
N ASP A 125 3.40 -20.04 -4.09
CA ASP A 125 4.80 -19.97 -4.52
C ASP A 125 5.45 -21.37 -4.52
N LEU A 126 6.61 -21.47 -5.15
CA LEU A 126 7.41 -22.70 -5.18
C LEU A 126 8.04 -23.04 -3.81
N GLN A 127 8.03 -22.09 -2.87
CA GLN A 127 8.56 -22.24 -1.52
C GLN A 127 7.49 -22.72 -0.51
N GLY A 128 6.26 -22.96 -0.96
CA GLY A 128 5.13 -23.45 -0.17
C GLY A 128 4.26 -22.37 0.50
N THR A 129 4.56 -21.08 0.34
CA THR A 129 3.69 -20.01 0.84
C THR A 129 2.63 -19.64 -0.19
N ALA A 130 1.45 -19.24 0.27
CA ALA A 130 0.34 -18.85 -0.60
C ALA A 130 -0.17 -17.47 -0.22
N GLY A 131 -0.54 -16.62 -1.16
CA GLY A 131 -1.05 -15.29 -0.88
C GLY A 131 -1.46 -14.55 -2.15
N GLY A 132 -2.01 -13.36 -1.98
CA GLY A 132 -2.59 -12.54 -3.05
C GLY A 132 -4.06 -12.22 -2.77
N LYS A 133 -4.43 -10.94 -2.96
CA LYS A 133 -5.71 -10.37 -2.58
C LYS A 133 -6.87 -11.06 -3.28
N TRP A 134 -6.74 -11.31 -4.57
CA TRP A 134 -7.76 -11.92 -5.42
C TRP A 134 -9.12 -11.22 -5.22
N ASN A 135 -10.17 -11.97 -4.92
CA ASN A 135 -11.49 -11.43 -4.58
C ASN A 135 -11.75 -11.41 -3.06
N TYR A 136 -10.71 -11.45 -2.23
CA TYR A 136 -10.85 -11.28 -0.79
C TYR A 136 -11.05 -9.81 -0.44
N PHE A 137 -12.08 -9.54 0.35
CA PHE A 137 -12.35 -8.23 0.93
C PHE A 137 -12.96 -8.42 2.33
N PRO A 138 -12.16 -8.91 3.29
CA PRO A 138 -12.62 -9.12 4.66
C PRO A 138 -12.94 -7.78 5.31
N LEU A 139 -13.95 -7.79 6.17
CA LEU A 139 -14.32 -6.67 7.03
C LEU A 139 -13.89 -6.95 8.47
N ILE A 140 -13.86 -5.91 9.30
CA ILE A 140 -13.68 -6.07 10.75
C ILE A 140 -14.92 -6.74 11.34
N ASP A 141 -16.10 -6.28 10.91
CA ASP A 141 -17.37 -6.92 11.15
C ASP A 141 -17.99 -7.35 9.82
N GLU A 142 -18.08 -8.66 9.59
CA GLU A 142 -18.67 -9.24 8.39
C GLU A 142 -20.19 -9.05 8.31
N THR A 143 -20.85 -8.73 9.43
CA THR A 143 -22.30 -8.46 9.44
C THR A 143 -22.67 -7.11 8.84
N GLU A 144 -21.70 -6.18 8.76
CA GLU A 144 -21.86 -4.84 8.19
C GLU A 144 -21.57 -4.78 6.69
N ARG A 145 -21.41 -5.93 6.03
CA ARG A 145 -21.11 -6.00 4.59
C ARG A 145 -22.22 -5.35 3.76
N ALA A 146 -21.84 -4.35 2.97
CA ALA A 146 -22.72 -3.62 2.09
C ALA A 146 -23.10 -4.47 0.88
N TYR A 147 -24.39 -4.51 0.53
CA TYR A 147 -24.89 -5.14 -0.70
C TYR A 147 -25.43 -4.12 -1.71
N ASN A 148 -25.38 -2.84 -1.36
CA ASN A 148 -25.68 -1.70 -2.21
C ASN A 148 -24.80 -0.51 -1.80
N GLU A 149 -24.79 0.54 -2.63
CA GLU A 149 -23.93 1.70 -2.44
C GLU A 149 -24.20 2.49 -1.16
N LEU A 150 -25.46 2.56 -0.70
CA LEU A 150 -25.83 3.37 0.46
C LEU A 150 -25.30 2.81 1.78
N ASP A 151 -25.02 1.51 1.82
CA ASP A 151 -24.50 0.83 3.00
C ASP A 151 -22.97 0.83 3.05
N GLU A 152 -22.28 1.28 2.00
CA GLU A 152 -20.82 1.19 1.88
C GLU A 152 -20.09 1.89 3.03
N ASP A 153 -20.63 3.02 3.51
CA ASP A 153 -20.03 3.84 4.57
C ASP A 153 -20.07 3.17 5.96
N ASN A 154 -20.91 2.14 6.14
CA ASN A 154 -20.97 1.38 7.39
C ASN A 154 -19.82 0.35 7.50
N GLU A 155 -19.21 -0.02 6.37
CA GLU A 155 -18.15 -1.01 6.36
C GLU A 155 -16.84 -0.49 6.96
N ASN A 156 -16.17 -1.36 7.72
CA ASN A 156 -14.80 -1.16 8.15
C ASN A 156 -13.91 -2.25 7.53
N PRO A 157 -13.25 -1.99 6.38
CA PRO A 157 -12.41 -3.00 5.72
C PRO A 157 -11.22 -3.44 6.58
N SER A 158 -10.97 -4.74 6.62
CA SER A 158 -9.80 -5.35 7.27
C SER A 158 -8.52 -5.27 6.41
N LEU A 159 -8.55 -4.59 5.29
CA LEU A 159 -7.40 -4.42 4.40
C LEU A 159 -6.89 -2.98 4.44
N LEU A 160 -5.60 -2.80 4.67
CA LEU A 160 -4.94 -1.49 4.59
C LEU A 160 -5.05 -0.95 3.16
N ASP A 161 -5.47 0.29 3.05
CA ASP A 161 -5.54 1.01 1.79
C ASP A 161 -4.41 2.06 1.69
N PRO A 162 -3.49 1.96 0.71
CA PRO A 162 -2.46 2.98 0.51
C PRO A 162 -3.03 4.37 0.18
N CYS A 163 -4.29 4.48 -0.23
CA CYS A 163 -4.97 5.74 -0.49
C CYS A 163 -5.60 6.37 0.75
N LYS A 164 -5.61 5.68 1.90
CA LYS A 164 -6.01 6.26 3.20
C LYS A 164 -4.79 6.83 3.91
N ARG A 165 -4.87 8.11 4.31
CA ARG A 165 -3.74 8.90 4.84
C ARG A 165 -3.05 8.28 6.06
N LEU A 166 -3.78 7.50 6.87
CA LEU A 166 -3.29 6.93 8.13
C LEU A 166 -3.08 5.42 8.07
N ASP A 167 -3.81 4.69 7.23
CA ASP A 167 -3.77 3.21 7.16
C ASP A 167 -2.37 2.69 6.83
N TRP A 168 -1.70 3.24 5.82
CA TRP A 168 -0.39 2.77 5.40
C TRP A 168 0.67 2.81 6.51
N ARG A 169 0.51 3.71 7.51
CA ARG A 169 1.43 3.87 8.66
C ARG A 169 1.24 2.81 9.74
N MET A 170 0.17 2.02 9.67
CA MET A 170 -0.08 0.93 10.62
C MET A 170 0.94 -0.22 10.41
N LEU A 171 1.40 -0.42 9.18
CA LEU A 171 2.32 -1.51 8.85
C LEU A 171 3.71 -1.28 9.47
N SER A 172 4.12 -2.17 10.36
CA SER A 172 5.41 -2.13 11.05
C SER A 172 6.36 -3.20 10.53
N TYR A 173 7.66 -3.09 10.84
CA TYR A 173 8.69 -3.99 10.33
C TYR A 173 9.75 -4.32 11.36
N ASP A 174 10.16 -5.57 11.43
CA ASP A 174 11.23 -5.99 12.32
C ASP A 174 12.62 -5.65 11.74
N LYS A 175 13.68 -6.08 12.45
CA LYS A 175 15.08 -5.86 12.02
C LYS A 175 15.47 -6.65 10.76
N SER A 176 14.72 -7.69 10.39
CA SER A 176 14.93 -8.48 9.18
C SER A 176 14.19 -7.91 7.97
N GLY A 177 13.33 -6.90 8.19
CA GLY A 177 12.44 -6.36 7.17
C GLY A 177 11.12 -7.13 7.04
N ALA A 178 10.86 -8.12 7.90
CA ALA A 178 9.59 -8.82 7.96
C ALA A 178 8.52 -7.89 8.53
N PRO A 179 7.34 -7.79 7.89
CA PRO A 179 6.27 -6.94 8.38
C PRO A 179 5.58 -7.61 9.57
N PHE A 180 5.12 -6.81 10.53
CA PHE A 180 4.35 -7.29 11.69
C PHE A 180 3.38 -6.22 12.19
N SER A 181 2.44 -6.62 13.06
CA SER A 181 1.56 -5.71 13.79
C SER A 181 2.17 -5.34 15.14
N ARG A 182 2.21 -4.04 15.44
CA ARG A 182 2.62 -3.50 16.75
C ARG A 182 1.44 -3.21 17.68
N TYR A 183 0.22 -3.44 17.21
CA TYR A 183 -1.01 -3.10 17.92
C TYR A 183 -1.41 -4.22 18.88
N PRO A 184 -2.25 -3.95 19.90
CA PRO A 184 -2.75 -4.97 20.80
C PRO A 184 -3.43 -6.09 20.01
N GLU A 185 -3.13 -7.35 20.35
CA GLU A 185 -3.67 -8.51 19.67
C GLU A 185 -5.22 -8.50 19.68
N GLY A 186 -5.81 -8.70 18.50
CA GLY A 186 -7.27 -8.69 18.33
C GLY A 186 -7.92 -7.30 18.22
N SER A 187 -7.16 -6.21 18.35
CA SER A 187 -7.65 -4.87 18.00
C SER A 187 -7.92 -4.75 16.49
N GLU A 188 -8.72 -3.76 16.09
CA GLU A 188 -9.02 -3.54 14.67
C GLU A 188 -7.76 -3.27 13.85
N GLU A 189 -6.83 -2.48 14.39
CA GLU A 189 -5.56 -2.19 13.72
C GLU A 189 -4.68 -3.44 13.60
N ASP A 190 -4.69 -4.32 14.61
CA ASP A 190 -3.98 -5.60 14.55
C ASP A 190 -4.53 -6.49 13.43
N LEU A 191 -5.86 -6.62 13.36
CA LEU A 191 -6.53 -7.38 12.30
C LEU A 191 -6.23 -6.77 10.92
N LYS A 192 -6.33 -5.45 10.76
CA LYS A 192 -6.02 -4.76 9.50
C LYS A 192 -4.61 -5.07 9.01
N VAL A 193 -3.63 -4.98 9.91
CA VAL A 193 -2.23 -5.26 9.57
C VAL A 193 -2.05 -6.74 9.22
N LYS A 194 -2.56 -7.67 10.04
CA LYS A 194 -2.42 -9.12 9.82
C LYS A 194 -3.07 -9.57 8.50
N TYR A 195 -4.33 -9.17 8.24
CA TYR A 195 -5.00 -9.45 6.97
C TYR A 195 -4.24 -8.88 5.78
N SER A 196 -3.71 -7.66 5.88
CA SER A 196 -2.95 -7.04 4.79
C SER A 196 -1.63 -7.73 4.52
N ILE A 197 -0.87 -8.08 5.56
CA ILE A 197 0.37 -8.86 5.42
C ILE A 197 0.07 -10.17 4.72
N ARG A 198 -1.00 -10.85 5.14
CA ARG A 198 -1.36 -12.17 4.63
C ARG A 198 -1.89 -12.12 3.20
N LEU A 199 -2.90 -11.30 2.95
CA LEU A 199 -3.63 -11.24 1.69
C LEU A 199 -2.88 -10.48 0.61
N TYR A 200 -2.12 -9.42 0.92
CA TYR A 200 -1.21 -8.82 -0.06
C TYR A 200 0.13 -9.56 -0.18
N HIS A 201 0.33 -10.62 0.60
CA HIS A 201 1.50 -11.49 0.59
C HIS A 201 2.81 -10.72 0.84
N LEU A 202 2.81 -9.84 1.85
CA LEU A 202 3.89 -8.87 2.12
C LEU A 202 5.08 -9.46 2.88
N ASP A 203 4.89 -10.58 3.58
CA ASP A 203 5.94 -11.31 4.29
C ASP A 203 6.54 -12.40 3.41
N GLN A 204 7.19 -11.98 2.33
CA GLN A 204 7.98 -12.87 1.49
C GLN A 204 9.46 -12.60 1.71
N LYS A 205 10.26 -13.66 1.74
CA LYS A 205 11.72 -13.59 1.91
C LYS A 205 12.38 -12.53 1.02
N ARG A 206 12.02 -12.49 -0.28
CA ARG A 206 12.58 -11.53 -1.24
C ARG A 206 12.16 -10.08 -0.96
N LEU A 207 10.94 -9.86 -0.46
CA LEU A 207 10.48 -8.54 -0.04
C LEU A 207 11.23 -8.08 1.21
N ASN A 208 11.42 -8.97 2.18
CA ASN A 208 12.13 -8.70 3.43
C ASN A 208 13.62 -8.37 3.14
N GLU A 209 14.28 -9.19 2.32
CA GLU A 209 15.65 -8.94 1.84
C GLU A 209 15.75 -7.61 1.08
N GLY A 210 14.77 -7.31 0.22
CA GLY A 210 14.72 -6.06 -0.52
C GLY A 210 14.59 -4.82 0.36
N ARG A 211 13.73 -4.88 1.38
CA ARG A 211 13.59 -3.82 2.40
C ARG A 211 14.92 -3.59 3.11
N LEU A 212 15.53 -4.65 3.64
CA LEU A 212 16.81 -4.57 4.33
C LEU A 212 17.92 -4.02 3.43
N ALA A 213 17.97 -4.43 2.17
CA ALA A 213 18.93 -3.93 1.20
C ALA A 213 18.80 -2.41 0.97
N GLN A 214 17.57 -1.89 0.82
CA GLN A 214 17.37 -0.44 0.71
C GLN A 214 17.78 0.30 1.98
N TRP A 215 17.49 -0.24 3.16
CA TRP A 215 17.92 0.37 4.42
C TRP A 215 19.44 0.39 4.57
N ASN A 216 20.14 -0.68 4.20
CA ASN A 216 21.61 -0.72 4.26
C ASN A 216 22.27 0.33 3.35
N LEU A 217 21.63 0.70 2.25
CA LEU A 217 22.08 1.77 1.35
C LEU A 217 21.71 3.17 1.87
N PHE A 218 20.55 3.31 2.53
CA PHE A 218 20.04 4.58 3.01
C PHE A 218 20.62 5.01 4.37
N LYS A 219 20.77 4.06 5.31
CA LYS A 219 21.24 4.27 6.68
C LYS A 219 22.56 5.05 6.78
N PRO A 220 23.60 4.82 5.94
CA PRO A 220 24.83 5.60 5.98
C PRO A 220 24.58 7.10 5.79
N LEU A 221 23.62 7.49 4.94
CA LEU A 221 23.27 8.90 4.73
C LEU A 221 22.69 9.54 6.00
N ILE A 222 21.88 8.79 6.73
CA ILE A 222 21.33 9.23 8.03
C ILE A 222 22.44 9.37 9.07
N ILE A 223 23.36 8.41 9.15
CA ILE A 223 24.50 8.46 10.08
C ILE A 223 25.37 9.70 9.80
N ASP A 224 25.69 9.96 8.52
CA ASP A 224 26.48 11.12 8.14
C ASP A 224 25.72 12.43 8.41
N ALA A 225 24.42 12.49 8.11
CA ALA A 225 23.59 13.66 8.43
C ALA A 225 23.56 13.94 9.93
N LYS A 226 23.36 12.91 10.77
CA LYS A 226 23.42 13.03 12.24
C LYS A 226 24.76 13.58 12.70
N LYS A 227 25.88 13.02 12.20
CA LYS A 227 27.23 13.48 12.52
C LYS A 227 27.43 14.95 12.15
N TRP A 228 27.04 15.36 10.95
CA TRP A 228 27.19 16.75 10.51
C TRP A 228 26.27 17.70 11.26
N TYR A 229 25.07 17.25 11.65
CA TYR A 229 24.16 18.02 12.49
C TYR A 229 24.78 18.35 13.85
N LEU A 230 25.39 17.37 14.54
CA LEU A 230 26.07 17.65 15.82
C LEU A 230 27.23 18.63 15.65
N LYS A 231 28.02 18.48 14.57
CA LYS A 231 29.10 19.42 14.25
C LYS A 231 28.57 20.83 13.97
N LYS A 232 27.44 20.95 13.28
CA LYS A 232 26.72 22.20 13.05
C LYS A 232 26.32 22.85 14.37
N LEU A 233 25.76 22.08 15.32
CA LEU A 233 25.39 22.61 16.65
C LEU A 233 26.60 23.15 17.43
N ARG A 234 27.78 22.54 17.27
CA ARG A 234 29.05 23.02 17.84
C ARG A 234 29.69 24.18 17.08
N ARG A 235 29.08 24.61 15.96
CA ARG A 235 29.58 25.67 15.07
C ARG A 235 30.92 25.33 14.39
N ASP A 236 31.17 24.05 14.12
CA ASP A 236 32.35 23.61 13.36
C ASP A 236 32.30 24.20 11.94
N GLN A 237 33.43 24.73 11.43
CA GLN A 237 33.50 25.34 10.10
C GLN A 237 33.11 24.33 9.01
N GLY A 238 32.23 24.75 8.10
CA GLY A 238 31.76 23.93 6.97
C GLY A 238 30.70 22.88 7.31
N ALA A 239 30.38 22.64 8.58
CA ALA A 239 29.43 21.61 8.99
C ALA A 239 28.01 21.84 8.45
N GLU A 240 27.56 23.09 8.35
CA GLU A 240 26.27 23.44 7.74
C GLU A 240 26.19 22.94 6.29
N ALA A 241 27.20 23.27 5.48
CA ALA A 241 27.22 22.90 4.07
C ALA A 241 27.23 21.37 3.88
N CYS A 242 28.00 20.66 4.71
CA CYS A 242 28.02 19.19 4.71
C CYS A 242 26.67 18.62 5.13
N PHE A 243 26.03 19.15 6.17
CA PHE A 243 24.71 18.72 6.61
C PHE A 243 23.66 18.91 5.50
N GLN A 244 23.62 20.09 4.87
CA GLN A 244 22.72 20.38 3.75
C GLN A 244 22.97 19.45 2.55
N ASN A 245 24.22 19.07 2.30
CA ASN A 245 24.54 18.10 1.26
C ASN A 245 23.98 16.70 1.57
N GLU A 246 24.08 16.23 2.81
CA GLU A 246 23.48 14.95 3.21
C GLU A 246 21.95 15.00 3.17
N LEU A 247 21.32 16.09 3.63
CA LEU A 247 19.86 16.29 3.49
C LEU A 247 19.42 16.24 2.02
N ARG A 248 20.19 16.84 1.10
CA ARG A 248 19.90 16.76 -0.34
C ARG A 248 19.97 15.32 -0.86
N LYS A 249 20.95 14.53 -0.42
CA LYS A 249 21.04 13.11 -0.79
C LYS A 249 19.84 12.33 -0.25
N ILE A 250 19.46 12.56 1.01
CA ILE A 250 18.28 11.95 1.63
C ILE A 250 17.01 12.32 0.87
N GLY A 251 16.80 13.61 0.56
CA GLY A 251 15.64 14.08 -0.21
C GLY A 251 15.53 13.46 -1.60
N LYS A 252 16.65 13.13 -2.26
CA LYS A 252 16.63 12.40 -3.55
C LYS A 252 16.03 11.00 -3.44
N TRP A 253 16.10 10.35 -2.28
CA TRP A 253 15.49 9.02 -2.10
C TRP A 253 13.97 9.06 -2.16
N PHE A 254 13.37 10.08 -1.55
CA PHE A 254 11.91 10.27 -1.48
C PHE A 254 11.34 11.11 -2.62
N ASN A 255 12.20 11.69 -3.47
CA ASN A 255 11.75 12.43 -4.63
C ASN A 255 10.84 11.56 -5.52
N PRO A 256 9.73 12.08 -6.07
CA PRO A 256 8.88 11.29 -6.97
C PRO A 256 9.67 10.63 -8.12
N LYS A 257 10.65 11.31 -8.72
CA LYS A 257 11.47 10.75 -9.81
C LYS A 257 12.47 9.67 -9.36
N SER A 258 12.54 9.37 -8.06
CA SER A 258 13.37 8.31 -7.49
C SER A 258 12.88 6.92 -7.89
N LYS A 259 13.84 6.06 -8.23
CA LYS A 259 13.60 4.62 -8.46
C LYS A 259 13.74 3.77 -7.19
N HIS A 260 14.01 4.40 -6.04
CA HIS A 260 14.10 3.68 -4.77
C HIS A 260 12.74 3.05 -4.40
N THR A 261 12.77 1.91 -3.73
CA THR A 261 11.59 1.11 -3.35
C THR A 261 11.48 1.02 -1.84
N TYR A 262 10.34 0.53 -1.35
CA TYR A 262 10.10 0.34 0.09
C TYR A 262 10.23 1.64 0.89
N LEU A 263 9.76 2.75 0.34
CA LEU A 263 9.87 4.07 0.98
C LEU A 263 9.12 4.09 2.31
N GLY A 264 7.97 3.42 2.39
CA GLY A 264 7.25 3.24 3.65
C GLY A 264 8.07 2.56 4.74
N TYR A 265 8.86 1.54 4.37
CA TYR A 265 9.80 0.90 5.30
C TYR A 265 10.91 1.86 5.74
N LEU A 266 11.45 2.68 4.83
CA LEU A 266 12.46 3.68 5.19
C LEU A 266 11.90 4.75 6.14
N VAL A 267 10.66 5.23 5.90
CA VAL A 267 9.97 6.15 6.81
C VAL A 267 9.78 5.50 8.17
N TYR A 268 9.31 4.26 8.22
CA TYR A 268 9.19 3.51 9.48
C TYR A 268 10.53 3.42 10.23
N GLN A 269 11.65 3.14 9.54
CA GLN A 269 12.97 3.10 10.18
C GLN A 269 13.37 4.46 10.77
N LEU A 270 13.06 5.57 10.10
CA LEU A 270 13.27 6.93 10.63
C LEU A 270 12.38 7.18 11.85
N GLU A 271 11.14 6.71 11.85
CA GLU A 271 10.23 6.82 12.99
C GLU A 271 10.71 6.03 14.22
N GLN A 272 11.47 4.95 14.03
CA GLN A 272 12.06 4.17 15.12
C GLN A 272 13.39 4.77 15.65
N ASP A 273 13.87 5.86 15.06
CA ASP A 273 15.09 6.51 15.53
C ASP A 273 14.84 7.20 16.88
N LYS A 274 15.54 6.73 17.92
CA LYS A 274 15.37 7.18 19.30
C LYS A 274 15.72 8.65 19.53
N ASP A 275 16.56 9.21 18.66
CA ASP A 275 17.05 10.58 18.79
C ASP A 275 16.21 11.57 17.98
N LYS A 276 15.17 11.10 17.25
CA LYS A 276 14.47 11.89 16.24
C LYS A 276 13.76 13.13 16.79
N ASP A 277 13.37 13.12 18.07
CA ASP A 277 12.63 14.21 18.71
C ASP A 277 13.53 15.07 19.63
N ASP A 278 14.65 14.51 20.08
CA ASP A 278 15.57 15.18 21.00
C ASP A 278 16.81 15.72 20.26
N LEU A 279 17.83 14.86 20.10
CA LEU A 279 19.14 15.25 19.57
C LEU A 279 19.13 15.55 18.07
N HIS A 280 18.16 14.98 17.35
CA HIS A 280 18.06 15.03 15.88
C HIS A 280 16.64 15.38 15.41
N SER A 281 16.04 16.43 15.97
CA SER A 281 14.70 16.95 15.62
C SER A 281 14.43 17.15 14.12
N TRP A 282 15.47 17.34 13.30
CA TRP A 282 15.37 17.40 11.85
C TRP A 282 14.83 16.11 11.21
N ILE A 283 14.97 14.96 11.88
CA ILE A 283 14.41 13.68 11.41
C ILE A 283 12.88 13.72 11.47
N SER A 284 12.30 14.22 12.55
CA SER A 284 10.84 14.38 12.67
C SER A 284 10.30 15.36 11.64
N GLU A 285 11.02 16.45 11.34
CA GLU A 285 10.66 17.36 10.24
C GLU A 285 10.78 16.68 8.86
N LEU A 286 11.83 15.89 8.63
CA LEU A 286 11.98 15.11 7.40
C LEU A 286 10.78 14.17 7.20
N ILE A 287 10.40 13.40 8.23
CA ILE A 287 9.26 12.46 8.18
C ILE A 287 7.97 13.15 7.74
N LYS A 288 7.69 14.37 8.25
CA LYS A 288 6.50 15.15 7.86
C LYS A 288 6.49 15.56 6.38
N THR A 289 7.67 15.66 5.75
CA THR A 289 7.81 16.09 4.35
C THR A 289 7.84 14.94 3.35
N VAL A 290 8.10 13.71 3.81
CA VAL A 290 8.24 12.53 2.93
C VAL A 290 7.16 11.48 3.12
N GLY A 291 6.40 11.56 4.22
CA GLY A 291 5.26 10.71 4.53
C GLY A 291 3.96 11.21 3.91
#